data_AF-A0A7V5XEB3-F1
#
_entry.id   AF-A0A7V5XEB3-F1
#
_cell.length_a   1.000
_cell.length_b   1.000
_cell.length_c   1.000
_cell.angle_alpha   90.00
_cell.angle_beta   90.00
_cell.angle_gamma   90.00
#
_symmetry.space_group_name_H-M   'P 1'
#
loop_
_entity.id
_entity.type
_entity.pdbx_description
1 polymer ?
#
loop_
_entity_poly.entity_id
_entity_poly.type
_entity_poly.pdbx_seq_one_letter_code
_entity_poly.pdbx_strand_id
1 'polypeptide(L)'
;MKAERHQLVAVGIWAAVCGVLAIRDGLGEQTLGKMLALFLVLLPILIYRVIAWLSSFGFPEVFARDYGSRNAPGPYAFFFWIIFLIVCASLLFEWSLW
;
A
#
# COMPACT_ATOMS: atom_id res chain seq x y z
N MET A 1 5.68 -7.82 16.46
CA MET A 1 4.78 -6.71 16.07
C MET A 1 3.35 -7.23 16.08
N LYS A 2 2.43 -6.60 16.82
CA LYS A 2 0.99 -6.93 16.68
C LYS A 2 0.50 -6.27 15.39
N ALA A 3 -0.19 -7.02 14.54
CA ALA A 3 -0.82 -6.47 13.35
C ALA A 3 -1.89 -5.46 13.77
N GLU A 4 -1.79 -4.24 13.25
CA GLU A 4 -2.77 -3.19 13.56
C GLU A 4 -4.06 -3.42 12.76
N ARG A 5 -5.19 -2.92 13.28
CA ARG A 5 -6.50 -3.14 12.66
C ARG A 5 -6.54 -2.74 11.18
N HIS A 6 -5.90 -1.63 10.81
CA HIS A 6 -5.85 -1.17 9.42
C HIS A 6 -5.03 -2.11 8.51
N GLN A 7 -3.98 -2.76 9.02
CA GLN A 7 -3.20 -3.73 8.25
C GLN A 7 -4.02 -4.99 7.98
N LEU A 8 -4.79 -5.45 8.99
CA LEU A 8 -5.72 -6.56 8.82
C LEU A 8 -6.81 -6.25 7.79
N VAL A 9 -7.35 -5.02 7.82
CA VAL A 9 -8.32 -4.58 6.81
C VAL A 9 -7.68 -4.54 5.42
N ALA A 10 -6.45 -4.02 5.27
CA ALA A 10 -5.75 -3.99 3.98
C ALA A 10 -5.50 -5.40 3.42
N VAL A 11 -5.09 -6.35 4.27
CA VAL A 11 -4.96 -7.76 3.89
C VAL A 11 -6.31 -8.37 3.48
N GLY A 12 -7.38 -8.04 4.21
CA GLY A 12 -8.73 -8.48 3.86
C GLY A 12 -9.21 -7.96 2.50
N ILE A 13 -8.97 -6.67 2.21
CA ILE A 13 -9.27 -6.07 0.90
C ILE A 13 -8.43 -6.74 -0.19
N TRP A 14 -7.13 -6.92 0.03
CA TRP A 14 -6.25 -7.61 -0.91
C TRP A 14 -6.76 -9.02 -1.23
N ALA A 15 -7.13 -9.81 -0.21
CA ALA A 15 -7.66 -11.15 -0.39
C ALA A 15 -8.99 -11.14 -1.16
N ALA A 16 -9.87 -10.18 -0.88
CA ALA A 16 -11.13 -10.02 -1.61
C ALA A 16 -10.90 -9.66 -3.09
N VAL A 17 -10.00 -8.72 -3.38
CA VAL A 17 -9.66 -8.33 -4.76
C VAL A 17 -9.02 -9.50 -5.51
N CYS A 18 -8.09 -10.23 -4.90
CA CYS A 18 -7.53 -11.44 -5.47
C CYS A 18 -8.61 -12.48 -5.76
N GLY A 19 -9.57 -12.67 -4.84
CA GLY A 19 -10.71 -13.56 -5.05
C GLY A 19 -11.57 -13.15 -6.25
N VAL A 20 -11.88 -11.85 -6.37
CA VAL A 20 -12.62 -11.33 -7.52
C VAL A 20 -11.85 -11.53 -8.83
N LEU A 21 -10.54 -11.23 -8.85
CA LEU A 21 -9.69 -11.44 -10.03
C LEU A 21 -9.60 -12.91 -10.41
N ALA A 22 -9.49 -13.82 -9.44
CA ALA A 22 -9.46 -15.26 -9.69
C ALA A 22 -10.78 -15.78 -10.28
N ILE A 23 -11.92 -15.24 -9.84
CA ILE A 23 -13.23 -15.62 -10.37
C ILE A 23 -13.47 -15.01 -11.76
N ARG A 24 -13.06 -13.75 -11.97
CA ARG A 24 -13.30 -13.00 -13.21
C ARG A 24 -12.36 -13.42 -14.35
N ASP A 25 -11.06 -13.46 -14.07
CA ASP A 25 -10.00 -13.64 -15.08
C ASP A 25 -9.43 -15.08 -15.09
N GLY A 26 -9.82 -15.91 -14.11
CA GLY A 26 -9.23 -17.24 -13.90
C GLY A 26 -7.78 -17.16 -13.37
N LEU A 27 -7.17 -18.33 -13.13
CA LEU A 27 -5.79 -18.44 -12.61
C LEU A 27 -4.72 -18.47 -13.72
N GLY A 28 -4.85 -17.60 -14.71
CA GLY A 28 -3.84 -17.45 -15.77
C GLY A 28 -2.60 -16.68 -15.31
N GLU A 29 -1.51 -16.77 -16.08
CA GLU A 29 -0.23 -16.08 -15.78
C GLU A 29 -0.38 -14.56 -15.63
N GLN A 30 -1.24 -13.94 -16.44
CA GLN A 30 -1.54 -12.51 -16.35
C GLN A 30 -2.21 -12.14 -15.02
N THR A 31 -3.18 -12.95 -14.58
CA THR A 31 -3.88 -12.74 -13.30
C THR A 31 -2.93 -12.91 -12.12
N LEU A 32 -2.04 -13.91 -12.17
CA LEU A 32 -1.00 -14.09 -11.16
C LEU A 32 -0.06 -12.88 -11.10
N GLY A 33 0.32 -12.32 -12.26
CA GLY A 33 1.08 -11.08 -12.34
C GLY A 33 0.37 -9.90 -11.66
N LYS A 34 -0.94 -9.72 -11.92
CA LYS A 34 -1.76 -8.67 -11.28
C LYS A 34 -1.83 -8.87 -9.76
N MET A 35 -2.03 -10.10 -9.28
CA MET A 35 -2.10 -10.43 -7.84
C MET A 35 -0.76 -10.16 -7.13
N LEU A 36 0.35 -10.50 -7.78
CA LEU A 36 1.69 -10.25 -7.27
C LEU A 36 2.01 -8.75 -7.22
N ALA A 37 1.64 -7.99 -8.25
CA ALA A 37 1.75 -6.54 -8.24
C ALA A 37 0.94 -5.91 -7.09
N LEU A 38 -0.30 -6.37 -6.89
CA LEU A 38 -1.15 -5.97 -5.75
C LEU A 38 -0.50 -6.26 -4.39
N PHE A 39 0.15 -7.42 -4.26
CA PHE A 39 0.89 -7.78 -3.05
C PHE A 39 2.08 -6.85 -2.81
N LEU A 40 2.82 -6.47 -3.86
CA LEU A 40 3.92 -5.50 -3.74
C LEU A 40 3.44 -4.13 -3.26
N VAL A 41 2.25 -3.69 -3.67
CA VAL A 41 1.65 -2.42 -3.22
C VAL A 41 1.14 -2.52 -1.77
N LEU A 42 0.75 -3.72 -1.31
CA LEU A 42 0.36 -3.96 0.08
C LEU A 42 1.57 -3.89 1.04
N LEU A 43 2.77 -4.31 0.59
CA LEU A 43 3.97 -4.39 1.43
C LEU A 43 4.27 -3.07 2.18
N PRO A 44 4.30 -1.89 1.52
CA PRO A 44 4.48 -0.61 2.20
C PRO A 44 3.50 -0.33 3.35
N ILE A 45 2.25 -0.81 3.27
CA ILE A 45 1.26 -0.66 4.36
C ILE A 45 1.60 -1.58 5.54
N LEU A 46 2.14 -2.77 5.26
CA LEU A 46 2.56 -3.71 6.30
C LEU A 46 3.82 -3.25 7.03
N ILE A 47 4.73 -2.57 6.33
CA ILE A 47 6.02 -2.11 6.86
C ILE A 47 6.12 -0.59 7.01
N TYR A 48 4.98 0.13 7.08
CA TYR A 48 4.93 1.60 7.08
C TYR A 48 5.80 2.26 8.16
N ARG A 49 5.97 1.60 9.32
CA ARG A 49 6.83 2.07 10.42
C ARG A 49 8.32 2.02 10.07
N VAL A 50 8.75 1.02 9.30
CA VAL A 50 10.13 0.90 8.80
C VAL A 50 10.41 2.01 7.79
N ILE A 51 9.42 2.33 6.94
CA ILE A 51 9.52 3.42 5.97
C ILE A 51 9.63 4.78 6.69
N ALA A 52 8.81 5.02 7.72
CA ALA A 52 8.90 6.22 8.55
C ALA A 52 10.24 6.33 9.29
N TRP A 53 10.84 5.21 9.68
CA TRP A 53 12.18 5.20 10.27
C TRP A 53 13.27 5.49 9.23
N LEU A 54 13.21 4.89 8.03
CA LEU A 54 14.16 5.17 6.95
C LEU A 54 14.08 6.62 6.46
N SER A 55 12.87 7.20 6.39
CA SER A 55 12.70 8.61 6.00
C SER A 55 13.33 9.58 6.98
N SER A 56 13.52 9.18 8.24
CA SER A 56 14.21 9.99 9.25
C SER A 56 15.73 9.96 9.13
N PHE A 57 16.32 9.06 8.32
CA PHE A 57 17.77 8.85 8.27
C PHE A 57 18.52 9.78 7.28
N GLY A 58 17.80 10.61 6.50
CA GLY A 58 18.35 11.27 5.30
C GLY A 58 18.26 12.79 5.21
N PHE A 59 17.56 13.48 6.13
CA PHE A 59 17.45 14.94 6.10
C PHE A 59 18.25 15.55 7.26
N PRO A 60 19.24 16.42 7.00
CA PRO A 60 19.81 17.26 8.04
C PRO A 60 18.69 18.18 8.52
N GLU A 61 18.15 17.87 9.70
CA GLU A 61 16.99 18.53 10.31
C GLU A 61 17.15 20.06 10.29
N VAL A 62 18.39 20.56 10.34
CA VAL A 62 18.81 21.97 10.34
C VAL A 62 18.31 22.79 9.14
N PHE A 63 18.01 22.16 8.01
CA PHE A 63 17.53 22.87 6.80
C PHE A 63 16.00 22.86 6.64
N ALA A 64 15.27 22.15 7.52
CA ALA A 64 13.81 22.10 7.46
C ALA A 64 13.20 23.22 8.31
N ARG A 65 12.34 24.04 7.68
CA ARG A 65 11.60 25.14 8.32
C ARG A 65 10.65 24.67 9.45
N ASP A 66 10.32 23.37 9.48
CA ASP A 66 9.50 22.69 10.50
C ASP A 66 10.35 21.90 11.50
N TYR A 67 11.50 22.47 11.89
CA TYR A 67 12.39 21.93 12.92
C TYR A 67 11.59 21.62 14.20
N GLY A 68 11.54 20.35 14.60
CA GLY A 68 10.80 19.89 15.79
C GLY A 68 9.42 19.27 15.54
N SER A 69 8.93 19.20 14.30
CA SER A 69 7.75 18.38 14.00
C SER A 69 8.07 16.89 14.16
N ARG A 70 7.31 16.18 15.00
CA ARG A 70 7.54 14.76 15.25
C ARG A 70 7.19 13.98 13.98
N ASN A 71 8.16 13.26 13.41
CA ASN A 71 7.94 12.39 12.25
C ASN A 71 6.97 11.25 12.62
N ALA A 72 5.67 11.52 12.50
CA ALA A 72 4.62 10.59 12.85
C ALA A 72 4.47 9.57 11.72
N PRO A 73 4.30 8.27 12.02
CA PRO A 73 4.16 7.25 10.98
C PRO A 73 2.77 7.23 10.33
N GLY A 74 1.80 7.99 10.87
CA GLY A 74 0.41 8.05 10.39
C GLY A 74 0.24 8.57 8.96
N PRO A 75 0.82 9.72 8.58
CA PRO A 75 0.77 10.24 7.21
C PRO A 75 1.28 9.26 6.14
N TYR A 76 2.36 8.52 6.43
CA TYR A 76 2.87 7.48 5.52
C TYR A 76 1.85 6.35 5.34
N ALA A 77 1.24 5.87 6.44
CA ALA A 77 0.21 4.84 6.36
C ALA A 77 -0.98 5.29 5.50
N PHE A 78 -1.43 6.54 5.67
CA PHE A 78 -2.52 7.13 4.88
C PHE A 78 -2.16 7.23 3.39
N PHE A 79 -0.95 7.71 3.07
CA PHE A 79 -0.46 7.83 1.70
C PHE A 79 -0.43 6.47 0.98
N PHE A 80 0.14 5.44 1.61
CA PHE A 80 0.16 4.10 1.03
C PHE A 80 -1.23 3.48 0.90
N TRP A 81 -2.15 3.81 1.83
CA TRP A 81 -3.55 3.42 1.73
C TRP A 81 -4.23 3.99 0.48
N ILE A 82 -4.01 5.27 0.18
CA ILE A 82 -4.56 5.90 -1.04
C ILE A 82 -4.05 5.19 -2.28
N ILE A 83 -2.74 4.97 -2.39
CA ILE A 83 -2.14 4.27 -3.53
C ILE A 83 -2.72 2.87 -3.68
N PHE A 84 -2.81 2.13 -2.57
CA PHE A 84 -3.36 0.78 -2.57
C PHE A 84 -4.81 0.74 -3.04
N LEU A 85 -5.66 1.68 -2.59
CA LEU A 85 -7.04 1.78 -3.03
C LEU A 85 -7.17 2.13 -4.52
N ILE A 86 -6.33 3.05 -5.02
CA ILE A 86 -6.30 3.41 -6.44
C ILE A 86 -5.93 2.19 -7.29
N VAL A 87 -4.92 1.41 -6.87
CA VAL A 87 -4.49 0.19 -7.59
C VAL A 87 -5.58 -0.89 -7.51
N CYS A 88 -6.24 -1.06 -6.36
CA CYS A 88 -7.37 -1.98 -6.25
C CYS A 88 -8.49 -1.59 -7.23
N ALA A 89 -8.85 -0.31 -7.28
CA ALA A 89 -9.89 0.19 -8.15
C ALA A 89 -9.52 0.03 -9.63
N SER A 90 -8.29 0.38 -10.03
CA SER A 90 -7.87 0.29 -11.43
C SER A 90 -7.91 -1.15 -11.96
N LEU A 91 -7.55 -2.13 -11.13
CA LEU A 91 -7.59 -3.55 -11.50
C LEU A 91 -9.01 -4.13 -11.53
N LEU A 92 -9.87 -3.70 -10.60
CA LEU A 92 -11.27 -4.14 -10.55
C LEU A 92 -12.11 -3.58 -11.70
N PHE A 93 -11.91 -2.30 -12.04
CA PHE A 93 -12.71 -1.62 -13.06
C PHE A 93 -12.09 -1.63 -14.44
N GLU A 94 -10.89 -2.22 -14.58
CA GLU A 94 -10.11 -2.19 -15.83
C GLU A 94 -10.13 -0.80 -16.44
N TRP A 95 -9.65 0.21 -15.70
CA TRP A 95 -9.56 1.58 -16.19
C TRP A 95 -8.60 1.66 -17.39
N SER A 96 -9.15 1.31 -18.54
CA SER A 96 -8.69 1.63 -19.88
C SER A 96 -9.04 3.10 -20.07
N LEU A 97 -8.12 4.00 -19.71
CA LEU A 97 -8.09 5.32 -20.33
C LEU A 97 -7.81 5.05 -21.81
N TRP A 98 -8.89 5.00 -22.59
CA TRP A 98 -8.92 4.86 -24.04
C TRP A 98 -7.85 5.72 -24.73
#